data_AF-A0A7Y0TP87-F1
#
_entry.id   AF-A0A7Y0TP87-F1
#
_cell.length_a   1.000
_cell.length_b   1.000
_cell.length_c   1.000
_cell.angle_alpha   90.00
_cell.angle_beta   90.00
_cell.angle_gamma   90.00
#
_symmetry.space_group_name_H-M   'P 1'
#
loop_
_entity.id
_entity.type
_entity.pdbx_description
1 polymer ?
#
loop_
_entity_poly.entity_id
_entity_poly.type
_entity_poly.pdbx_seq_one_letter_code
_entity_poly.pdbx_strand_id
1 'polypeptide(L)'
;MPDELLTNQAADTTVTDAVEVNSDNHEIEGTGEAPELDESGNPIEPAEEIEEVEWEDGKKYSVPKALKGALMKNADYTQKTQQVAEQRRQIEDAQKQLQQQVEFQKANISDYAKIQSLDDKLGVFEKIDWQAASSQDPAATQRAWMQYQQIKDQRTALGQTMSQKEQQQAIEMQQNTAKQIEEGRLKLQKEIPDWSPKKAEELTKFAQEKFGFTPNELGQVSDVRSIKLLNMAYLGEQVIQKAKQSKQPTAIDVKPSTSVSGRAPATAKSEDRMTDAEWTAYRQKQRQKK
;
A
#
# COMPACT_ATOMS: atom_id res chain seq x y z
N MET A 1 -58.57 -28.10 -23.72
CA MET A 1 -59.05 -27.05 -24.64
C MET A 1 -60.50 -26.78 -24.32
N PRO A 2 -60.97 -25.52 -24.21
CA PRO A 2 -60.29 -24.24 -24.54
C PRO A 2 -59.92 -23.46 -23.24
N ASP A 3 -58.81 -22.72 -23.16
CA ASP A 3 -58.38 -21.45 -23.83
C ASP A 3 -58.99 -20.17 -23.21
N GLU A 4 -58.15 -19.44 -22.46
CA GLU A 4 -57.99 -17.97 -22.44
C GLU A 4 -56.89 -17.64 -21.40
N LEU A 5 -55.64 -17.47 -21.83
CA LEU A 5 -54.96 -16.19 -22.14
C LEU A 5 -54.87 -15.21 -20.95
N LEU A 6 -53.77 -15.32 -20.20
CA LEU A 6 -53.16 -14.18 -19.51
C LEU A 6 -51.64 -14.27 -19.64
N THR A 7 -51.15 -13.45 -20.55
CA THR A 7 -49.77 -13.26 -20.97
C THR A 7 -49.14 -12.11 -20.16
N ASN A 8 -47.82 -12.24 -19.86
CA ASN A 8 -46.88 -11.22 -19.37
C ASN A 8 -46.99 -10.89 -17.86
N GLN A 9 -45.95 -10.95 -17.01
CA GLN A 9 -44.54 -10.58 -17.17
C GLN A 9 -43.68 -11.44 -16.23
N ALA A 10 -42.69 -12.13 -16.79
CA ALA A 10 -41.54 -12.62 -16.03
C ALA A 10 -40.51 -11.47 -15.98
N ALA A 11 -40.21 -10.98 -14.78
CA ALA A 11 -39.09 -10.07 -14.57
C ALA A 11 -37.82 -10.93 -14.43
N ASP A 12 -37.26 -11.30 -15.58
CA ASP A 12 -35.89 -11.78 -15.74
C ASP A 12 -34.99 -10.54 -15.85
N THR A 13 -34.43 -10.11 -14.71
CA THR A 13 -33.48 -9.00 -14.71
C THR A 13 -32.08 -9.57 -14.91
N THR A 14 -31.77 -9.91 -16.16
CA THR A 14 -30.41 -9.99 -16.65
C THR A 14 -29.76 -8.62 -16.49
N VAL A 15 -28.92 -8.45 -15.46
CA VAL A 15 -28.03 -7.30 -15.34
C VAL A 15 -26.91 -7.49 -16.37
N THR A 16 -27.21 -7.06 -17.59
CA THR A 16 -26.24 -6.95 -18.67
C THR A 16 -25.27 -5.83 -18.36
N ASP A 17 -24.00 -6.22 -18.35
CA ASP A 17 -22.81 -5.42 -18.58
C ASP A 17 -23.04 -4.33 -19.64
N ALA A 18 -23.01 -3.08 -19.19
CA ALA A 18 -22.82 -1.88 -20.00
C ALA A 18 -22.45 -0.72 -19.05
N VAL A 19 -21.28 -0.79 -18.43
CA VAL A 19 -20.65 0.44 -17.90
C VAL A 19 -20.17 1.20 -19.12
N GLU A 20 -21.00 2.15 -19.52
CA GLU A 20 -20.74 3.15 -20.54
C GLU A 20 -19.45 3.90 -20.16
N VAL A 21 -18.34 3.50 -20.78
CA VAL A 21 -17.10 4.27 -20.77
C VAL A 21 -17.41 5.53 -21.58
N ASN A 22 -17.83 6.59 -20.90
CA ASN A 22 -17.87 7.92 -21.49
C ASN A 22 -16.43 8.35 -21.78
N SER A 23 -15.93 7.91 -22.93
CA SER A 23 -14.69 8.36 -23.52
C SER A 23 -14.99 9.73 -24.11
N ASP A 24 -14.94 10.75 -23.26
CA ASP A 24 -15.07 12.15 -23.62
C ASP A 24 -13.86 12.52 -24.51
N ASN A 25 -14.02 12.30 -25.81
CA ASN A 25 -13.09 12.70 -26.85
C ASN A 25 -13.24 14.21 -27.05
N HIS A 26 -12.59 14.99 -26.21
CA HIS A 26 -12.42 16.41 -26.46
C HIS A 26 -11.38 16.59 -27.57
N GLU A 27 -11.87 16.95 -28.76
CA GLU A 27 -11.09 17.52 -29.84
C GLU A 27 -10.18 18.63 -29.28
N ILE A 28 -8.89 18.48 -29.51
CA ILE A 28 -7.92 19.55 -29.28
C ILE A 28 -8.14 20.54 -30.42
N GLU A 29 -9.02 21.53 -30.21
CA GLU A 29 -9.01 22.75 -31.01
C GLU A 29 -7.69 23.47 -30.73
N GLY A 30 -6.73 23.26 -31.63
CA GLY A 30 -5.55 24.11 -31.73
C GLY A 30 -5.98 25.48 -32.23
N THR A 31 -6.30 26.39 -31.31
CA THR A 31 -6.35 27.82 -31.60
C THR A 31 -4.92 28.29 -31.89
N GLY A 32 -4.54 28.23 -33.17
CA GLY A 32 -3.37 28.90 -33.70
C GLY A 32 -3.60 30.40 -33.70
N GLU A 33 -3.38 31.03 -32.56
CA GLU A 33 -3.36 32.49 -32.43
C GLU A 33 -2.12 33.02 -33.15
N ALA A 34 -2.32 33.86 -34.16
CA ALA A 34 -1.23 34.53 -34.86
C ALA A 34 -0.46 35.40 -33.85
N PRO A 35 0.89 35.44 -33.90
CA PRO A 35 1.65 36.23 -32.93
C PRO A 35 1.29 37.71 -33.08
N GLU A 36 0.84 38.34 -31.98
CA GLU A 36 0.72 39.78 -31.93
C GLU A 36 2.12 40.39 -32.11
N LEU A 37 2.22 41.36 -33.02
CA LEU A 37 3.47 42.03 -33.35
C LEU A 37 3.52 43.36 -32.62
N ASP A 38 4.67 43.72 -32.07
CA ASP A 38 4.89 45.06 -31.54
C ASP A 38 4.86 46.13 -32.66
N GLU A 39 4.89 47.41 -32.30
CA GLU A 39 4.92 48.54 -33.25
C GLU A 39 6.13 48.50 -34.21
N SER A 40 7.08 47.60 -34.00
CA SER A 40 8.28 47.36 -34.82
C SER A 40 8.24 46.03 -35.59
N GLY A 41 7.15 45.27 -35.54
CA GLY A 41 6.98 44.03 -36.30
C GLY A 41 7.70 42.81 -35.73
N ASN A 42 8.09 42.83 -34.44
CA ASN A 42 8.63 41.65 -33.76
C ASN A 42 7.51 40.84 -33.08
N PRO A 43 7.57 39.49 -33.10
CA PRO A 43 6.64 38.66 -32.35
C PRO A 43 6.71 38.97 -30.85
N ILE A 44 5.59 39.34 -30.25
CA ILE A 44 5.43 39.40 -28.80
C ILE A 44 5.36 37.95 -28.33
N GLU A 45 6.36 37.50 -27.56
CA GLU A 45 6.26 36.20 -26.88
C GLU A 45 5.07 36.26 -25.92
N PRO A 46 4.07 35.37 -26.05
CA PRO A 46 2.99 35.33 -25.07
C PRO A 46 3.64 35.03 -23.73
N ALA A 47 3.45 35.92 -22.75
CA ALA A 47 3.88 35.65 -21.40
C ALA A 47 3.26 34.30 -20.99
N GLU A 48 4.09 33.28 -20.76
CA GLU A 48 3.61 32.00 -20.26
C GLU A 48 2.76 32.31 -19.03
N GLU A 49 1.46 32.02 -19.11
CA GLU A 49 0.52 32.31 -18.04
C GLU A 49 0.81 31.31 -16.91
N ILE A 50 1.79 31.69 -16.08
CA ILE A 50 2.22 30.96 -14.89
C ILE A 50 1.22 31.23 -13.78
N GLU A 51 0.60 30.15 -13.30
CA GLU A 51 -0.38 30.21 -12.22
C GLU A 51 0.18 29.48 -11.00
N GLU A 52 0.03 30.07 -9.81
CA GLU A 52 0.48 29.44 -8.57
C GLU A 52 -0.43 28.24 -8.24
N VAL A 53 0.15 27.05 -8.22
CA VAL A 53 -0.47 25.82 -7.74
C VAL A 53 0.22 25.41 -6.44
N GLU A 54 -0.57 25.22 -5.39
CA GLU A 54 -0.08 24.69 -4.11
C GLU A 54 -0.03 23.16 -4.20
N TRP A 55 1.17 22.59 -4.02
CA TRP A 55 1.43 21.14 -4.12
C TRP A 55 1.32 20.46 -2.75
N GLU A 56 1.27 19.12 -2.72
CA GLU A 56 1.02 18.27 -1.54
C GLU A 56 1.86 18.59 -0.28
N ASP A 57 3.00 19.28 -0.44
CA ASP A 57 3.87 19.74 0.66
C ASP A 57 3.52 21.14 1.22
N GLY A 58 2.42 21.77 0.78
CA GLY A 58 2.03 23.15 1.16
C GLY A 58 2.91 24.24 0.56
N LYS A 59 3.66 23.92 -0.51
CA LYS A 59 4.51 24.88 -1.23
C LYS A 59 3.85 25.29 -2.54
N LYS A 60 3.85 26.59 -2.81
CA LYS A 60 3.33 27.18 -4.05
C LYS A 60 4.38 27.13 -5.15
N TYR A 61 4.00 26.56 -6.28
CA TYR A 61 4.82 26.49 -7.49
C TYR A 61 4.10 27.23 -8.62
N SER A 62 4.80 28.13 -9.31
CA SER A 62 4.31 28.65 -10.59
C SER A 62 4.46 27.56 -11.64
N VAL A 63 3.34 27.02 -12.08
CA VAL A 63 3.32 25.98 -13.12
C VAL A 63 2.61 26.55 -14.35
N PRO A 64 3.12 26.32 -15.58
CA PRO A 64 2.40 26.68 -16.79
C PRO A 64 0.98 26.11 -16.78
N LYS A 65 -0.02 26.93 -17.13
CA LYS A 65 -1.46 26.60 -17.09
C LYS A 65 -1.81 25.23 -17.73
N ALA A 66 -1.06 24.84 -18.76
CA ALA A 66 -1.21 23.55 -19.45
C ALA A 66 -0.93 22.31 -18.57
N LEU A 67 -0.04 22.41 -17.57
CA LEU A 67 0.39 21.28 -16.74
C LEU A 67 -0.44 21.11 -15.47
N LYS A 68 -1.11 22.18 -15.00
CA LYS A 68 -2.02 22.15 -13.84
C LYS A 68 -3.14 21.11 -14.00
N GLY A 69 -3.74 21.04 -15.19
CA GLY A 69 -4.79 20.07 -15.49
C GLY A 69 -4.29 18.62 -15.44
N ALA A 70 -3.09 18.33 -15.93
CA ALA A 70 -2.50 17.00 -15.86
C ALA A 70 -2.12 16.61 -14.42
N LEU A 71 -1.58 17.57 -13.66
CA LEU A 71 -1.14 17.36 -12.28
C LEU A 71 -2.33 17.14 -11.32
N MET A 72 -3.40 17.92 -11.46
CA MET A 72 -4.64 17.76 -10.68
C MET A 72 -5.38 16.47 -11.02
N LYS A 73 -5.41 16.08 -12.31
CA LYS A 73 -5.95 14.78 -12.74
C LYS A 73 -5.19 13.61 -12.10
N ASN A 74 -3.86 13.67 -12.04
CA ASN A 74 -3.04 12.60 -11.44
C ASN A 74 -3.29 12.43 -9.93
N ALA A 75 -3.46 13.52 -9.19
CA ALA A 75 -3.86 13.48 -7.78
C ALA A 75 -5.26 12.85 -7.61
N ASP A 76 -6.24 13.27 -8.41
CA ASP A 76 -7.60 12.69 -8.40
C ASP A 76 -7.59 11.20 -8.75
N TYR A 77 -6.82 10.78 -9.76
CA TYR A 77 -6.70 9.37 -10.14
C TYR A 77 -6.07 8.54 -9.01
N THR A 78 -5.08 9.10 -8.33
CA THR A 78 -4.44 8.43 -7.19
C THR A 78 -5.43 8.24 -6.05
N GLN A 79 -6.17 9.28 -5.67
CA GLN A 79 -7.20 9.20 -4.63
C GLN A 79 -8.34 8.24 -5.02
N LYS A 80 -8.84 8.30 -6.26
CA LYS A 80 -9.90 7.40 -6.75
C LYS A 80 -9.43 5.95 -6.80
N THR A 81 -8.19 5.70 -7.21
CA THR A 81 -7.63 4.35 -7.23
C THR A 81 -7.48 3.81 -5.81
N GLN A 82 -7.03 4.64 -4.86
CA GLN A 82 -6.97 4.26 -3.43
C GLN A 82 -8.37 3.96 -2.88
N GLN A 83 -9.38 4.78 -3.21
CA GLN A 83 -10.77 4.53 -2.79
C GLN A 83 -11.31 3.21 -3.36
N VAL A 84 -11.06 2.93 -4.64
CA VAL A 84 -11.47 1.66 -5.27
C VAL A 84 -10.73 0.47 -4.65
N ALA A 85 -9.45 0.61 -4.36
CA ALA A 85 -8.67 -0.42 -3.66
C ALA A 85 -9.23 -0.70 -2.26
N GLU A 86 -9.55 0.35 -1.49
CA GLU A 86 -10.14 0.22 -0.16
C GLU A 86 -11.54 -0.41 -0.20
N GLN A 87 -12.39 -0.02 -1.17
CA GLN A 87 -13.69 -0.66 -1.38
C GLN A 87 -13.56 -2.15 -1.71
N ARG A 88 -12.66 -2.50 -2.63
CA ARG A 88 -12.40 -3.91 -2.99
C ARG A 88 -11.95 -4.71 -1.79
N ARG A 89 -11.10 -4.13 -0.96
CA ARG A 89 -10.63 -4.75 0.27
C ARG A 89 -11.75 -5.01 1.26
N GLN A 90 -12.63 -4.04 1.50
CA GLN A 90 -13.77 -4.22 2.41
C GLN A 90 -14.68 -5.35 1.92
N ILE A 91 -14.87 -5.46 0.60
CA ILE A 91 -15.63 -6.56 -0.01
C ILE A 91 -14.90 -7.90 0.18
N GLU A 92 -13.58 -7.96 -0.02
CA GLU A 92 -12.80 -9.19 0.17
C GLU A 92 -12.80 -9.66 1.63
N ASP A 93 -12.63 -8.74 2.57
CA ASP A 93 -12.68 -9.03 4.01
C ASP A 93 -14.08 -9.53 4.41
N ALA A 94 -15.14 -8.90 3.90
CA ALA A 94 -16.51 -9.38 4.10
C ALA A 94 -16.76 -10.75 3.47
N GLN A 95 -16.22 -11.00 2.28
CA GLN A 95 -16.31 -12.32 1.63
C GLN A 95 -15.59 -13.41 2.44
N LYS A 96 -14.40 -13.13 2.96
CA LYS A 96 -13.67 -14.06 3.84
C LYS A 96 -14.45 -14.37 5.11
N GLN A 97 -15.01 -13.34 5.75
CA GLN A 97 -15.83 -13.52 6.95
C GLN A 97 -17.09 -14.35 6.66
N LEU A 98 -17.80 -14.04 5.56
CA LEU A 98 -18.97 -14.78 5.13
C LEU A 98 -18.61 -16.23 4.82
N GLN A 99 -17.51 -16.47 4.11
CA GLN A 99 -17.07 -17.82 3.76
C GLN A 99 -16.75 -18.63 5.03
N GLN A 100 -16.05 -18.06 5.99
CA GLN A 100 -15.78 -18.70 7.29
C GLN A 100 -17.06 -19.04 8.04
N GLN A 101 -18.04 -18.11 8.03
CA GLN A 101 -19.33 -18.33 8.66
C GLN A 101 -20.12 -19.44 7.98
N VAL A 102 -20.16 -19.46 6.64
CA VAL A 102 -20.83 -20.50 5.86
C VAL A 102 -20.18 -21.87 6.07
N GLU A 103 -18.84 -21.93 6.11
CA GLU A 103 -18.12 -23.16 6.41
C GLU A 103 -18.43 -23.68 7.82
N PHE A 104 -18.46 -22.80 8.82
CA PHE A 104 -18.85 -23.17 10.18
C PHE A 104 -20.30 -23.67 10.24
N GLN A 105 -21.23 -22.97 9.59
CA GLN A 105 -22.64 -23.37 9.54
C GLN A 105 -22.80 -24.71 8.83
N LYS A 106 -22.11 -24.92 7.71
CA LYS A 106 -22.13 -26.18 6.98
C LYS A 106 -21.57 -27.33 7.81
N ALA A 107 -20.48 -27.11 8.54
CA ALA A 107 -19.89 -28.11 9.42
C ALA A 107 -20.81 -28.48 10.59
N ASN A 108 -21.66 -27.55 11.04
CA ASN A 108 -22.56 -27.73 12.18
C ASN A 108 -24.05 -27.77 11.78
N ILE A 109 -24.35 -28.05 10.51
CA ILE A 109 -25.72 -27.97 9.97
C ILE A 109 -26.70 -28.91 10.69
N SER A 110 -26.21 -30.07 11.14
CA SER A 110 -27.00 -31.03 11.92
C SER A 110 -27.38 -30.50 13.29
N ASP A 111 -26.49 -29.75 13.95
CA ASP A 111 -26.76 -29.14 15.25
C ASP A 111 -27.76 -27.99 15.10
N TYR A 112 -27.63 -27.15 14.07
CA TYR A 112 -28.63 -26.12 13.75
C TYR A 112 -30.01 -26.72 13.47
N ALA A 113 -30.08 -27.78 12.66
CA ALA A 113 -31.34 -28.48 12.40
C ALA A 113 -31.95 -29.06 13.69
N LYS A 114 -31.12 -29.56 14.60
CA LYS A 114 -31.55 -30.08 15.90
C LYS A 114 -32.06 -28.97 16.82
N ILE A 115 -31.42 -27.80 16.85
CA ILE A 115 -31.91 -26.62 17.57
C ILE A 115 -33.28 -26.23 17.02
N GLN A 116 -33.44 -26.09 15.70
CA GLN A 116 -34.72 -25.76 15.08
C GLN A 116 -35.81 -26.78 15.46
N SER A 117 -35.50 -28.08 15.40
CA SER A 117 -36.45 -29.12 15.80
C SER A 117 -36.84 -29.05 17.28
N LEU A 118 -35.92 -28.67 18.16
CA LEU A 118 -36.22 -28.47 19.59
C LEU A 118 -37.07 -27.23 19.80
N ASP A 119 -36.78 -26.14 19.08
CA ASP A 119 -37.56 -24.90 19.12
C ASP A 119 -39.00 -25.14 18.60
N ASP A 120 -39.17 -25.90 17.52
CA ASP A 120 -40.50 -26.30 17.01
C ASP A 120 -41.30 -27.09 18.05
N LYS A 121 -40.64 -28.00 18.78
CA LYS A 121 -41.26 -28.77 19.87
C LYS A 121 -41.64 -27.88 21.05
N LEU A 122 -40.78 -26.91 21.40
CA LEU A 122 -41.09 -25.92 22.45
C LEU A 122 -42.29 -25.05 22.07
N GLY A 123 -42.39 -24.64 20.80
CA GLY A 123 -43.52 -23.85 20.29
C GLY A 123 -44.89 -24.54 20.41
N VAL A 124 -44.94 -25.87 20.54
CA VAL A 124 -46.19 -26.60 20.87
C VAL A 124 -46.63 -26.32 22.30
N PHE A 125 -45.68 -26.26 23.24
CA PHE A 125 -45.94 -26.05 24.66
C PHE A 125 -46.26 -24.58 25.01
N GLU A 126 -45.79 -23.63 24.21
CA GLU A 126 -46.09 -22.19 24.38
C GLU A 126 -47.58 -21.86 24.24
N LYS A 127 -48.33 -22.70 23.50
CA LYS A 127 -49.77 -22.52 23.28
C LYS A 127 -50.63 -23.10 24.41
N ILE A 128 -50.02 -23.78 25.38
CA ILE A 128 -50.73 -24.43 26.49
C ILE A 128 -50.96 -23.42 27.62
N ASP A 129 -52.21 -23.21 28.00
CA ASP A 129 -52.54 -22.59 29.28
C ASP A 129 -52.32 -23.62 30.39
N TRP A 130 -51.16 -23.54 31.03
CA TRP A 130 -50.75 -24.46 32.08
C TRP A 130 -51.67 -24.44 33.31
N GLN A 131 -52.28 -23.30 33.62
CA GLN A 131 -53.18 -23.18 34.76
C GLN A 131 -54.52 -23.85 34.47
N ALA A 132 -55.08 -23.61 33.27
CA ALA A 132 -56.30 -24.27 32.84
C ALA A 132 -56.09 -25.79 32.65
N ALA A 133 -54.97 -26.20 32.03
CA ALA A 133 -54.62 -27.60 31.84
C ALA A 133 -54.45 -28.35 33.16
N SER A 134 -53.74 -27.75 34.14
CA SER A 134 -53.57 -28.33 35.47
C SER A 134 -54.90 -28.49 36.22
N SER A 135 -55.85 -27.57 36.00
CA SER A 135 -57.18 -27.63 36.60
C SER A 135 -58.07 -28.72 35.99
N GLN A 136 -57.84 -29.08 34.72
CA GLN A 136 -58.59 -30.13 34.01
C GLN A 136 -57.99 -31.53 34.23
N ASP A 137 -56.68 -31.67 34.05
CA ASP A 137 -55.94 -32.92 34.26
C ASP A 137 -54.53 -32.62 34.82
N PRO A 138 -54.35 -32.67 36.15
CA PRO A 138 -53.07 -32.46 36.79
C PRO A 138 -51.98 -33.46 36.35
N ALA A 139 -52.35 -34.72 36.10
CA ALA A 139 -51.40 -35.78 35.81
C ALA A 139 -50.88 -35.70 34.36
N ALA A 140 -51.73 -35.35 33.40
CA ALA A 140 -51.30 -35.04 32.02
C ALA A 140 -50.45 -33.77 31.98
N THR A 141 -50.84 -32.74 32.71
CA THR A 141 -50.11 -31.46 32.77
C THR A 141 -48.72 -31.63 33.35
N GLN A 142 -48.57 -32.41 34.45
CA GLN A 142 -47.26 -32.72 35.02
C GLN A 142 -46.34 -33.44 34.02
N ARG A 143 -46.87 -34.38 33.24
CA ARG A 143 -46.10 -35.08 32.19
C ARG A 143 -45.66 -34.13 31.07
N ALA A 144 -46.57 -33.28 30.59
CA ALA A 144 -46.24 -32.27 29.58
C ALA A 144 -45.19 -31.27 30.09
N TRP A 145 -45.28 -30.85 31.35
CA TRP A 145 -44.31 -29.96 31.98
C TRP A 145 -42.91 -30.59 32.07
N MET A 146 -42.81 -31.86 32.47
CA MET A 146 -41.53 -32.57 32.49
C MET A 146 -40.90 -32.67 31.09
N GLN A 147 -41.71 -32.96 30.07
CA GLN A 147 -41.25 -32.98 28.67
C GLN A 147 -40.76 -31.60 28.22
N TYR A 148 -41.53 -30.55 28.52
CA TYR A 148 -41.14 -29.17 28.23
C TYR A 148 -39.78 -28.82 28.86
N GLN A 149 -39.58 -29.11 30.14
CA GLN A 149 -38.30 -28.88 30.81
C GLN A 149 -37.17 -29.66 30.17
N GLN A 150 -37.37 -30.95 29.88
CA GLN A 150 -36.36 -31.76 29.22
C GLN A 150 -35.95 -31.20 27.85
N ILE A 151 -36.91 -30.76 27.03
CA ILE A 151 -36.63 -30.19 25.71
C ILE A 151 -35.91 -28.84 25.86
N LYS A 152 -36.35 -28.01 26.81
CA LYS A 152 -35.72 -26.71 27.12
C LYS A 152 -34.27 -26.89 27.56
N ASP A 153 -34.00 -27.86 28.42
CA ASP A 153 -32.65 -28.17 28.91
C ASP A 153 -31.77 -28.68 27.78
N GLN A 154 -32.29 -29.58 26.93
CA GLN A 154 -31.58 -30.06 25.73
C GLN A 154 -31.22 -28.94 24.78
N ARG A 155 -32.17 -28.02 24.53
CA ARG A 155 -31.98 -26.85 23.66
C ARG A 155 -30.91 -25.92 24.24
N THR A 156 -30.97 -25.66 25.54
CA THR A 156 -30.00 -24.81 26.24
C THR A 156 -28.60 -25.42 26.20
N ALA A 157 -28.46 -26.71 26.49
CA ALA A 157 -27.20 -27.42 26.45
C ALA A 157 -26.60 -27.41 25.03
N LEU A 158 -27.41 -27.69 24.00
CA LEU A 158 -26.96 -27.66 22.61
C LEU A 158 -26.52 -26.25 22.18
N GLY A 159 -27.26 -25.21 22.58
CA GLY A 159 -26.88 -23.82 22.34
C GLY A 159 -25.54 -23.44 22.99
N GLN A 160 -25.28 -23.91 24.22
CA GLN A 160 -23.99 -23.72 24.89
C GLN A 160 -22.86 -24.45 24.16
N THR A 161 -23.09 -25.69 23.72
CA THR A 161 -22.10 -26.44 22.92
C THR A 161 -21.78 -25.70 21.61
N MET A 162 -22.78 -25.16 20.92
CA MET A 162 -22.57 -24.39 19.69
C MET A 162 -21.74 -23.13 19.93
N SER A 163 -22.03 -22.38 20.99
CA SER A 163 -21.25 -21.21 21.37
C SER A 163 -19.80 -21.56 21.72
N GLN A 164 -19.57 -22.68 22.41
CA GLN A 164 -18.21 -23.18 22.70
C GLN A 164 -17.46 -23.56 21.41
N LYS A 165 -18.13 -24.23 20.46
CA LYS A 165 -17.52 -24.57 19.16
C LYS A 165 -17.09 -23.33 18.39
N GLU A 166 -17.92 -22.29 18.38
CA GLU A 166 -17.61 -21.01 17.72
C GLU A 166 -16.40 -20.34 18.37
N GLN A 167 -16.35 -20.29 19.71
CA GLN A 167 -15.20 -19.75 20.43
C GLN A 167 -13.93 -20.57 20.16
N GLN A 168 -14.03 -21.90 20.17
CA GLN A 168 -12.92 -22.80 19.89
C GLN A 168 -12.37 -22.60 18.48
N GLN A 169 -13.24 -22.45 17.48
CA GLN A 169 -12.83 -22.17 16.10
C GLN A 169 -12.09 -20.82 16.01
N ALA A 170 -12.57 -19.79 16.68
CA ALA A 170 -11.89 -18.49 16.70
C ALA A 170 -10.48 -18.58 17.31
N ILE A 171 -10.33 -19.32 18.41
CA ILE A 171 -9.04 -19.58 19.05
C ILE A 171 -8.11 -20.36 18.10
N GLU A 172 -8.62 -21.40 17.44
CA GLU A 172 -7.83 -22.20 16.49
C GLU A 172 -7.36 -21.38 15.30
N MET A 173 -8.22 -20.51 14.75
CA MET A 173 -7.82 -19.58 13.68
C MET A 173 -6.71 -18.64 14.14
N GLN A 174 -6.82 -18.08 15.35
CA GLN A 174 -5.80 -17.21 15.91
C GLN A 174 -4.47 -17.96 16.11
N GLN A 175 -4.51 -19.18 16.64
CA GLN A 175 -3.33 -20.01 16.84
C GLN A 175 -2.68 -20.41 15.51
N ASN A 176 -3.46 -20.79 14.51
CA ASN A 176 -2.96 -21.15 13.19
C ASN A 176 -2.31 -19.95 12.50
N THR A 177 -2.92 -18.77 12.62
CA THR A 177 -2.33 -17.52 12.12
C THR A 177 -1.00 -17.22 12.82
N ALA A 178 -0.95 -17.32 14.15
CA ALA A 178 0.27 -17.10 14.92
C ALA A 178 1.39 -18.09 14.52
N LYS A 179 1.05 -19.38 14.35
CA LYS A 179 2.00 -20.41 13.88
C LYS A 179 2.54 -20.09 12.49
N GLN A 180 1.67 -19.69 11.56
CA GLN A 180 2.10 -19.30 10.21
C GLN A 180 3.06 -18.11 10.24
N ILE A 181 2.79 -17.11 11.07
CA ILE A 181 3.68 -15.95 11.26
C ILE A 181 5.02 -16.39 11.85
N GLU A 182 5.03 -17.25 12.86
CA GLU A 182 6.25 -17.75 13.49
C GLU A 182 7.10 -18.57 12.50
N GLU A 183 6.48 -19.50 11.77
CA GLU A 183 7.14 -20.28 10.72
C GLU A 183 7.71 -19.39 9.61
N GLY A 184 6.95 -18.35 9.20
CA GLY A 184 7.41 -17.33 8.27
C GLY A 184 8.66 -16.62 8.79
N ARG A 185 8.65 -16.20 10.07
CA ARG A 185 9.79 -15.54 10.72
C ARG A 185 11.03 -16.44 10.76
N LEU A 186 10.87 -17.72 11.09
CA LEU A 186 11.98 -18.68 11.12
C LEU A 186 12.59 -18.90 9.73
N LYS A 187 11.76 -18.96 8.69
CA LYS A 187 12.25 -19.05 7.29
C LYS A 187 13.00 -17.78 6.88
N LEU A 188 12.47 -16.60 7.24
CA LEU A 188 13.12 -15.32 6.95
C LEU A 188 14.48 -15.18 7.62
N GLN A 189 14.62 -15.60 8.88
CA GLN A 189 15.90 -15.59 9.58
C GLN A 189 16.96 -16.48 8.91
N LYS A 190 16.55 -17.59 8.29
CA LYS A 190 17.47 -18.47 7.57
C LYS A 190 17.90 -17.89 6.22
N GLU A 191 17.02 -17.20 5.52
CA GLU A 191 17.28 -16.70 4.16
C GLU A 191 17.86 -15.28 4.11
N ILE A 192 17.56 -14.44 5.10
CA ILE A 192 17.98 -13.04 5.14
C ILE A 192 18.94 -12.82 6.32
N PRO A 193 20.24 -12.57 6.04
CA PRO A 193 21.19 -12.17 7.08
C PRO A 193 20.72 -10.91 7.82
N ASP A 194 20.92 -10.90 9.14
CA ASP A 194 20.51 -9.83 10.06
C ASP A 194 19.00 -9.51 10.05
N TRP A 195 18.16 -10.52 9.80
CA TRP A 195 16.71 -10.36 9.90
C TRP A 195 16.30 -9.96 11.32
N SER A 196 15.61 -8.82 11.44
CA SER A 196 15.11 -8.27 12.70
C SER A 196 13.77 -7.54 12.47
N PRO A 197 12.96 -7.32 13.53
CA PRO A 197 11.74 -6.51 13.43
C PRO A 197 12.00 -5.11 12.85
N LYS A 198 13.11 -4.49 13.24
CA LYS A 198 13.53 -3.19 12.71
C LYS A 198 13.77 -3.22 11.20
N LYS A 199 14.44 -4.26 10.69
CA LYS A 199 14.65 -4.43 9.25
C LYS A 199 13.32 -4.66 8.51
N ALA A 200 12.39 -5.38 9.12
CA ALA A 200 11.05 -5.55 8.56
C ALA A 200 10.31 -4.21 8.45
N GLU A 201 10.39 -3.35 9.47
CA GLU A 201 9.83 -1.99 9.42
C GLU A 201 10.48 -1.11 8.35
N GLU A 202 11.81 -1.13 8.23
CA GLU A 202 12.54 -0.39 7.19
C GLU A 202 12.12 -0.83 5.78
N LEU A 203 12.00 -2.13 5.54
CA LEU A 203 11.52 -2.68 4.27
C LEU A 203 10.06 -2.29 4.01
N THR A 204 9.23 -2.28 5.06
CA THR A 204 7.82 -1.88 4.94
C THR A 204 7.68 -0.42 4.53
N LYS A 205 8.47 0.47 5.15
CA LYS A 205 8.53 1.90 4.77
C LYS A 205 9.05 2.08 3.35
N PHE A 206 10.12 1.37 2.99
CA PHE A 206 10.64 1.40 1.63
C PHE A 206 9.61 0.94 0.60
N ALA A 207 8.85 -0.11 0.91
CA ALA A 207 7.77 -0.60 0.05
C ALA A 207 6.64 0.44 -0.10
N GLN A 208 6.26 1.11 0.97
CA GLN A 208 5.27 2.19 0.96
C GLN A 208 5.75 3.38 0.10
N GLU A 209 6.95 3.89 0.39
CA GLU A 209 7.47 5.11 -0.23
C GLU A 209 7.83 4.94 -1.71
N LYS A 210 8.36 3.77 -2.11
CA LYS A 210 8.86 3.55 -3.48
C LYS A 210 7.85 2.88 -4.41
N PHE A 211 6.97 2.04 -3.86
CA PHE A 211 6.09 1.20 -4.66
C PHE A 211 4.61 1.38 -4.30
N GLY A 212 4.27 2.21 -3.31
CA GLY A 212 2.89 2.49 -2.94
C GLY A 212 2.17 1.33 -2.25
N PHE A 213 2.90 0.34 -1.72
CA PHE A 213 2.29 -0.77 -0.98
C PHE A 213 1.62 -0.28 0.29
N THR A 214 0.47 -0.86 0.63
CA THR A 214 -0.19 -0.61 1.91
C THR A 214 0.39 -1.47 3.03
N PRO A 215 0.32 -1.03 4.31
CA PRO A 215 0.81 -1.82 5.45
C PRO A 215 0.20 -3.23 5.53
N ASN A 216 -1.04 -3.39 5.06
CA ASN A 216 -1.76 -4.65 5.18
C ASN A 216 -1.44 -5.63 4.05
N GLU A 217 -1.15 -5.13 2.84
CA GLU A 217 -0.55 -5.95 1.79
C GLU A 217 0.78 -6.51 2.30
N LEU A 218 1.62 -5.66 2.92
CA LEU A 218 2.91 -6.07 3.47
C LEU A 218 2.79 -7.00 4.69
N GLY A 219 1.76 -6.83 5.52
CA GLY A 219 1.45 -7.71 6.64
C GLY A 219 0.93 -9.09 6.21
N GLN A 220 0.18 -9.15 5.10
CA GLN A 220 -0.25 -10.41 4.48
C GLN A 220 0.84 -11.04 3.58
N VAL A 221 1.84 -10.26 3.17
CA VAL A 221 3.08 -10.73 2.54
C VAL A 221 3.96 -11.39 3.62
N SER A 222 3.44 -12.43 4.25
CA SER A 222 4.23 -13.40 5.02
C SER A 222 4.97 -14.38 4.10
N ASP A 223 4.83 -14.23 2.78
CA ASP A 223 5.59 -14.99 1.80
C ASP A 223 7.07 -14.54 1.83
N VAL A 224 7.91 -15.47 2.27
CA VAL A 224 9.36 -15.34 2.35
C VAL A 224 9.97 -14.83 1.03
N ARG A 225 9.40 -15.23 -0.12
CA ARG A 225 9.90 -14.86 -1.45
C ARG A 225 9.77 -13.36 -1.72
N SER A 226 8.64 -12.78 -1.35
CA SER A 226 8.35 -11.37 -1.58
C SER A 226 9.20 -10.48 -0.67
N ILE A 227 9.35 -10.86 0.60
CA ILE A 227 10.23 -10.13 1.53
C ILE A 227 11.70 -10.22 1.08
N LYS A 228 12.13 -11.37 0.56
CA LYS A 228 13.46 -11.52 -0.02
C LYS A 228 13.69 -10.61 -1.21
N LEU A 229 12.74 -10.55 -2.15
CA LEU A 229 12.80 -9.64 -3.29
C LEU A 229 12.86 -8.18 -2.85
N LEU A 230 12.03 -7.80 -1.87
CA LEU A 230 12.00 -6.46 -1.31
C LEU A 230 13.34 -6.10 -0.64
N ASN A 231 13.93 -7.03 0.12
CA ASN A 231 15.25 -6.85 0.71
C ASN A 231 16.34 -6.69 -0.35
N MET A 232 16.30 -7.47 -1.44
CA MET A 232 17.23 -7.30 -2.56
C MET A 232 17.08 -5.95 -3.25
N ALA A 233 15.85 -5.49 -3.47
CA ALA A 233 15.56 -4.18 -4.04
C ALA A 233 16.06 -3.04 -3.14
N TYR A 234 15.83 -3.14 -1.82
CA TYR A 234 16.30 -2.18 -0.83
C TYR A 234 17.83 -2.10 -0.80
N LEU A 235 18.53 -3.23 -0.78
CA LEU A 235 19.99 -3.28 -0.84
C LEU A 235 20.53 -2.70 -2.16
N GLY A 236 19.88 -3.00 -3.28
CA GLY A 236 20.21 -2.43 -4.59
C GLY A 236 20.11 -0.91 -4.61
N GLU A 237 19.01 -0.36 -4.09
CA GLU A 237 18.82 1.09 -3.98
C GLU A 237 19.89 1.73 -3.08
N GLN A 238 20.22 1.11 -1.94
CA GLN A 238 21.30 1.62 -1.08
C GLN A 238 22.66 1.67 -1.79
N VAL A 239 22.99 0.65 -2.59
CA VAL A 239 24.24 0.63 -3.37
C VAL A 239 24.22 1.72 -4.45
N ILE A 240 23.11 1.90 -5.16
CA ILE A 240 22.95 2.95 -6.16
C ILE A 240 23.07 4.35 -5.52
N GLN A 241 22.42 4.57 -4.37
CA GLN A 241 22.49 5.85 -3.65
C GLN A 241 23.91 6.14 -3.16
N LYS A 242 24.62 5.15 -2.58
CA LYS A 242 26.03 5.29 -2.19
C LYS A 242 26.93 5.60 -3.39
N ALA A 243 26.71 4.94 -4.53
CA ALA A 243 27.46 5.20 -5.76
C ALA A 243 27.19 6.60 -6.35
N LYS A 244 25.98 7.14 -6.20
CA LYS A 244 25.64 8.52 -6.57
C LYS A 244 26.33 9.53 -5.65
N GLN A 245 26.35 9.27 -4.34
CA GLN A 245 27.02 10.13 -3.36
C GLN A 245 28.54 10.15 -3.53
N SER A 246 29.17 9.02 -3.85
CA SER A 246 30.61 8.95 -4.12
C SER A 246 31.03 9.60 -5.45
N LYS A 247 30.07 9.91 -6.33
CA LYS A 247 30.29 10.61 -7.61
C LYS A 247 29.97 12.10 -7.55
N GLN A 248 29.55 12.64 -6.40
CA GLN A 248 29.54 14.09 -6.25
C GLN A 248 31.00 14.57 -6.37
N PRO A 249 31.30 15.51 -7.29
CA PRO A 249 32.62 16.09 -7.35
C PRO A 249 32.86 16.71 -5.96
N THR A 250 33.89 16.25 -5.25
CA THR A 250 34.45 17.06 -4.17
C THR A 250 34.69 18.42 -4.80
N ALA A 251 33.91 19.43 -4.38
CA ALA A 251 34.11 20.79 -4.81
C ALA A 251 35.59 21.06 -4.61
N ILE A 252 36.31 21.18 -5.72
CA ILE A 252 37.70 21.60 -5.67
C ILE A 252 37.56 22.98 -5.08
N ASP A 253 37.94 23.14 -3.81
CA ASP A 253 38.04 24.43 -3.16
C ASP A 253 39.17 25.15 -3.90
N VAL A 254 38.82 25.75 -5.03
CA VAL A 254 39.72 26.63 -5.77
C VAL A 254 39.79 27.88 -4.93
N LYS A 255 40.62 27.83 -3.89
CA LYS A 255 41.11 29.03 -3.22
C LYS A 255 41.58 29.96 -4.34
N PRO A 256 41.01 31.16 -4.49
CA PRO A 256 41.47 32.08 -5.50
C PRO A 256 42.96 32.28 -5.25
N SER A 257 43.76 31.95 -6.27
CA SER A 257 45.20 32.18 -6.25
C SER A 257 45.41 33.61 -5.81
N THR A 258 45.97 33.81 -4.62
CA THR A 258 46.52 35.10 -4.26
C THR A 258 47.51 35.43 -5.37
N SER A 259 47.33 36.57 -6.03
CA SER A 259 48.27 37.05 -7.02
C SER A 259 49.62 37.20 -6.33
N VAL A 260 50.52 36.23 -6.56
CA VAL A 260 51.90 36.36 -6.14
C VAL A 260 52.49 37.44 -7.04
N SER A 261 52.58 38.66 -6.53
CA SER A 261 53.48 39.67 -7.09
C SER A 261 54.84 39.01 -7.23
N GLY A 262 55.28 38.82 -8.47
CA GLY A 262 56.45 38.04 -8.79
C GLY A 262 57.68 38.51 -8.01
N ARG A 263 58.21 37.63 -7.17
CA ARG A 263 59.62 37.64 -6.80
C ARG A 263 60.17 36.29 -7.19
N ALA A 264 60.65 36.20 -8.42
CA ALA A 264 61.41 35.05 -8.89
C ALA A 264 62.61 34.83 -7.95
N PRO A 265 62.87 33.58 -7.50
CA PRO A 265 64.15 33.26 -6.90
C PRO A 265 65.23 33.49 -7.96
N ALA A 266 66.33 34.14 -7.58
CA ALA A 266 67.47 34.36 -8.46
C ALA A 266 68.08 33.01 -8.85
N THR A 267 67.59 32.42 -9.95
CA THR A 267 68.29 31.35 -10.65
C THR A 267 69.61 31.91 -11.14
N ALA A 268 70.70 31.26 -10.75
CA ALA A 268 72.04 31.57 -11.22
C ALA A 268 72.04 31.75 -12.75
N LYS A 269 72.67 32.84 -13.24
CA LYS A 269 72.82 33.09 -14.68
C LYS A 269 73.35 31.83 -15.36
N SER A 270 72.68 31.39 -16.42
CA SER A 270 73.19 30.36 -17.32
C SER A 270 74.56 30.76 -17.85
N GLU A 271 75.46 29.80 -18.04
CA GLU A 271 76.87 30.01 -18.40
C GLU A 271 77.06 30.88 -19.66
N ASP A 272 76.09 30.87 -20.58
CA ASP A 272 76.05 31.69 -21.80
C ASP A 272 75.75 33.19 -21.59
N ARG A 273 75.44 33.62 -20.36
CA ARG A 273 75.11 35.02 -20.03
C ARG A 273 76.06 35.64 -19.01
N MET A 274 77.19 34.98 -18.72
CA MET A 274 78.27 35.57 -17.92
C MET A 274 79.26 36.30 -18.81
N THR A 275 79.80 37.40 -18.29
CA THR A 275 81.01 38.02 -18.85
C THR A 275 82.24 37.16 -18.55
N ASP A 276 83.32 37.28 -19.33
CA ASP A 276 84.56 36.49 -19.15
C ASP A 276 85.14 36.60 -17.72
N ALA A 277 84.99 37.76 -17.08
CA ALA A 277 85.40 37.99 -15.70
C ALA A 277 84.53 37.22 -14.68
N GLU A 278 83.23 37.09 -14.94
CA GLU A 278 82.31 36.33 -14.08
C GLU A 278 82.52 34.82 -14.26
N TRP A 279 82.80 34.35 -15.49
CA TRP A 279 83.06 32.93 -15.78
C TRP A 279 84.35 32.42 -15.16
N THR A 280 85.42 33.22 -15.20
CA THR A 280 86.71 32.87 -14.56
C THR A 280 86.59 32.75 -13.04
N ALA A 281 85.86 33.66 -12.40
CA ALA A 281 85.57 33.59 -10.96
C ALA A 281 84.69 32.36 -10.61
N TYR A 282 83.72 32.01 -11.45
CA TYR A 282 82.90 30.81 -11.30
C TYR A 282 83.75 29.52 -11.38
N ARG A 283 84.65 29.43 -12.38
CA ARG A 283 85.56 28.29 -12.57
C ARG A 283 86.58 28.14 -11.43
N GLN A 284 87.10 29.24 -10.88
CA GLN A 284 87.98 29.19 -9.72
C GLN A 284 87.27 28.65 -8.47
N LYS A 285 86.02 29.06 -8.23
CA LYS A 285 85.19 28.54 -7.12
C LYS A 285 84.88 27.04 -7.28
N GLN A 286 84.71 26.56 -8.51
CA GLN A 286 84.51 25.13 -8.77
C GLN A 286 85.78 24.29 -8.54
N ARG A 287 86.97 24.86 -8.78
CA ARG A 287 88.26 24.18 -8.54
C ARG A 287 88.63 24.07 -7.05
N GLN A 288 88.14 24.98 -6.20
CA GLN A 288 88.35 24.91 -4.75
C GLN A 288 87.40 23.93 -4.04
N LYS A 289 86.38 23.42 -4.74
CA LYS A 289 85.43 22.42 -4.22
C LYS A 289 85.80 20.96 -4.55
N LYS A 290 86.97 20.74 -5.18
CA LYS A 290 87.60 19.42 -5.37
C LYS A 290 88.88 19.37 -4.55
#